data_AF-A0A975F6D9-F1
#
_entry.id   AF-A0A975F6D9-F1
#
_cell.length_a   1.000
_cell.length_b   1.000
_cell.length_c   1.000
_cell.angle_alpha   90.00
_cell.angle_beta   90.00
_cell.angle_gamma   90.00
#
_symmetry.space_group_name_H-M   'P 1'
#
loop_
_entity.id
_entity.type
_entity.pdbx_description
1 polymer ?
#
loop_
_entity_poly.entity_id
_entity_poly.type
_entity_poly.pdbx_seq_one_letter_code
_entity_poly.pdbx_strand_id
1 'polypeptide(L)'
;MRYPSILLWCALVLVGCGESTAEKQARQAEEQETRRQVALAMPTDRMSLYLINQAENRCKTHPVHECNDIATLRQNIADAVASCSGNTSHLCQLMAYPVQHQPEDFAQLPQGIGNPLPSSPFYWGLGNPVLDRYATQTGYRAEVSKQWLQANKQPLWLALAALLTLLLAYAGKLLHTAHQAHKREALKHQQQAVEQADQEALARKQAEEQAAVQQAEQAEAQRLANERQRREQAQWEADQIAAAQAKAEQARLEAEEQAEMDELAAMFRDAFKGVK
;
A
#
# COMPACT_ATOMS: atom_id res chain seq x y z
N MET A 1 -46.00 -53.68 83.13
CA MET A 1 -46.10 -53.27 81.71
C MET A 1 -46.02 -51.75 81.67
N ARG A 2 -44.89 -51.19 81.21
CA ARG A 2 -44.55 -49.75 81.29
C ARG A 2 -44.15 -49.26 79.88
N TYR A 3 -45.07 -48.79 79.04
CA TYR A 3 -44.73 -47.96 77.87
C TYR A 3 -45.90 -47.04 77.37
N PRO A 4 -46.64 -46.30 78.23
CA PRO A 4 -47.56 -45.28 77.71
C PRO A 4 -46.82 -44.02 77.22
N SER A 5 -45.58 -43.79 77.65
CA SER A 5 -44.85 -42.54 77.38
C SER A 5 -44.17 -42.48 76.01
N ILE A 6 -43.86 -43.61 75.35
CA ILE A 6 -43.20 -43.59 74.03
C ILE A 6 -44.20 -43.25 72.91
N LEU A 7 -45.44 -43.73 73.02
CA LEU A 7 -46.50 -43.45 72.04
C LEU A 7 -46.94 -41.98 72.07
N LEU A 8 -46.91 -41.34 73.23
CA LEU A 8 -47.25 -39.92 73.36
C LEU A 8 -46.19 -39.01 72.71
N TRP A 9 -44.91 -39.39 72.77
CA TRP A 9 -43.82 -38.67 72.11
C TRP A 9 -43.82 -38.88 70.59
N CYS A 10 -44.16 -40.08 70.09
CA CYS A 10 -44.31 -40.31 68.64
C CYS A 10 -45.48 -39.52 68.02
N ALA A 11 -46.59 -39.35 68.76
CA ALA A 11 -47.72 -38.55 68.30
C ALA A 11 -47.40 -37.04 68.30
N LEU A 12 -46.60 -36.55 69.25
CA LEU A 12 -46.17 -35.15 69.31
C LEU A 12 -45.13 -34.78 68.25
N VAL A 13 -44.32 -35.74 67.77
CA VAL A 13 -43.36 -35.51 66.68
C VAL A 13 -44.04 -35.49 65.30
N LEU A 14 -45.19 -36.16 65.12
CA LEU A 14 -45.95 -36.15 63.86
C LEU A 14 -46.85 -34.92 63.66
N VAL A 15 -47.12 -34.15 64.73
CA VAL A 15 -47.84 -32.86 64.65
C VAL A 15 -46.85 -31.68 64.47
N GLY A 16 -45.55 -31.95 64.52
CA GLY A 16 -44.51 -30.99 64.16
C GLY A 16 -44.23 -30.95 62.66
N CYS A 17 -44.60 -29.85 62.02
CA CYS A 17 -44.18 -29.44 60.67
C CYS A 17 -44.62 -30.31 59.49
N GLY A 18 -45.90 -30.24 59.13
CA GLY A 18 -46.35 -30.68 57.81
C GLY A 18 -47.52 -29.83 57.34
N GLU A 19 -47.25 -28.80 56.52
CA GLU A 19 -48.30 -28.26 55.64
C GLU A 19 -48.99 -29.44 54.94
N SER A 20 -50.33 -29.45 55.00
CA SER A 20 -51.11 -30.52 54.38
C SER A 20 -50.80 -30.58 52.87
N THR A 21 -50.77 -31.77 52.30
CA THR A 21 -50.53 -31.97 50.85
C THR A 21 -51.51 -31.17 49.99
N ALA A 22 -52.73 -30.93 50.47
CA ALA A 22 -53.73 -30.10 49.82
C ALA A 22 -53.35 -28.61 49.80
N GLU A 23 -52.78 -28.08 50.89
CA GLU A 23 -52.31 -26.70 50.97
C GLU A 23 -51.09 -26.46 50.07
N LYS A 24 -50.19 -27.45 49.98
CA LYS A 24 -49.07 -27.41 49.02
C LYS A 24 -49.54 -27.42 47.57
N GLN A 25 -50.55 -28.22 47.23
CA GLN A 25 -51.12 -28.27 45.89
C GLN A 25 -51.85 -26.97 45.51
N ALA A 26 -52.57 -26.35 46.46
CA ALA A 26 -53.23 -25.07 46.24
C ALA A 26 -52.21 -23.94 45.95
N ARG A 27 -51.14 -23.83 46.75
CA ARG A 27 -50.08 -22.84 46.51
C ARG A 27 -49.39 -23.06 45.17
N GLN A 28 -49.11 -24.30 44.79
CA GLN A 28 -48.52 -24.62 43.49
C GLN A 28 -49.43 -24.24 42.31
N ALA A 29 -50.75 -24.43 42.44
CA ALA A 29 -51.70 -24.02 41.42
C ALA A 29 -51.76 -22.49 41.28
N GLU A 30 -51.73 -21.75 42.40
CA GLU A 30 -51.70 -20.29 42.40
C GLU A 30 -50.40 -19.74 41.80
N GLU A 31 -49.24 -20.31 42.15
CA GLU A 31 -47.96 -19.95 41.55
C GLU A 31 -47.93 -20.22 40.04
N GLN A 32 -48.45 -21.38 39.60
CA GLN A 32 -48.50 -21.73 38.18
C GLN A 32 -49.38 -20.76 37.39
N GLU A 33 -50.50 -20.34 37.96
CA GLU A 33 -51.38 -19.37 37.33
C GLU A 33 -50.75 -17.96 37.32
N THR A 34 -50.03 -17.56 38.38
CA THR A 34 -49.25 -16.30 38.35
C THR A 34 -48.19 -16.33 37.24
N ARG A 35 -47.44 -17.43 37.10
CA ARG A 35 -46.47 -17.59 36.00
C ARG A 35 -47.12 -17.49 34.62
N ARG A 36 -48.32 -18.05 34.45
CA ARG A 36 -49.10 -17.91 33.20
C ARG A 36 -49.49 -16.46 32.94
N GLN A 37 -49.95 -15.73 33.94
CA GLN A 37 -50.31 -14.32 33.76
C GLN A 37 -49.10 -13.45 33.44
N VAL A 38 -47.96 -13.68 34.09
CA VAL A 38 -46.70 -13.03 33.75
C VAL A 38 -46.34 -13.32 32.29
N ALA A 39 -46.41 -14.58 31.85
CA ALA A 39 -46.11 -14.95 30.47
C ALA A 39 -47.06 -14.28 29.45
N LEU A 40 -48.34 -14.12 29.77
CA LEU A 40 -49.33 -13.42 28.92
C LEU A 40 -49.09 -11.91 28.85
N ALA A 41 -48.56 -11.31 29.92
CA ALA A 41 -48.26 -9.89 29.98
C ALA A 41 -46.97 -9.50 29.24
N MET A 42 -46.05 -10.45 29.07
CA MET A 42 -44.79 -10.21 28.37
C MET A 42 -45.05 -9.99 26.87
N PRO A 43 -44.75 -8.80 26.33
CA PRO A 43 -45.12 -8.48 24.96
C PRO A 43 -44.28 -9.29 23.97
N THR A 44 -44.90 -9.86 22.95
CA THR A 44 -44.23 -10.36 21.73
C THR A 44 -44.30 -9.32 20.63
N ASP A 45 -45.52 -8.91 20.25
CA ASP A 45 -45.77 -7.98 19.13
C ASP A 45 -46.38 -6.65 19.58
N ARG A 46 -47.28 -6.68 20.56
CA ARG A 46 -48.00 -5.50 21.07
C ARG A 46 -48.00 -5.48 22.60
N MET A 47 -47.86 -4.28 23.16
CA MET A 47 -47.95 -4.05 24.59
C MET A 47 -49.42 -3.84 25.00
N SER A 48 -49.84 -4.50 26.07
CA SER A 48 -51.12 -4.26 26.73
C SER A 48 -50.88 -3.85 28.17
N LEU A 49 -51.08 -2.56 28.48
CA LEU A 49 -50.89 -2.05 29.85
C LEU A 49 -51.84 -2.74 30.84
N TYR A 50 -53.06 -3.06 30.39
CA TYR A 50 -54.04 -3.82 31.16
C TYR A 50 -53.48 -5.17 31.66
N LEU A 51 -52.94 -6.00 30.75
CA LEU A 51 -52.39 -7.31 31.12
C LEU A 51 -51.16 -7.18 32.03
N ILE A 52 -50.33 -6.17 31.79
CA ILE A 52 -49.14 -5.89 32.59
C ILE A 52 -49.51 -5.47 34.03
N ASN A 53 -50.49 -4.59 34.18
CA ASN A 53 -50.99 -4.19 35.50
C ASN A 53 -51.72 -5.33 36.21
N GLN A 54 -52.46 -6.17 35.47
CA GLN A 54 -53.09 -7.37 36.04
C GLN A 54 -52.05 -8.35 36.58
N ALA A 55 -51.00 -8.64 35.81
CA ALA A 55 -49.90 -9.52 36.22
C ALA A 55 -49.18 -8.96 37.46
N GLU A 56 -48.91 -7.64 37.49
CA GLU A 56 -48.34 -6.98 38.67
C GLU A 56 -49.19 -7.16 39.93
N ASN A 57 -50.50 -6.91 39.82
CA ASN A 57 -51.41 -7.04 40.95
C ASN A 57 -51.47 -8.48 41.47
N ARG A 58 -51.34 -9.47 40.56
CA ARG A 58 -51.22 -10.87 40.96
C ARG A 58 -49.87 -11.18 41.61
N CYS A 59 -48.79 -10.62 41.09
CA CYS A 59 -47.45 -10.74 41.67
C CYS A 59 -47.33 -10.18 43.10
N LYS A 60 -48.11 -9.14 43.42
CA LYS A 60 -48.19 -8.61 44.80
C LYS A 60 -48.86 -9.56 45.78
N THR A 61 -49.78 -10.42 45.30
CA THR A 61 -50.53 -11.36 46.14
C THR A 61 -49.88 -12.75 46.18
N HIS A 62 -49.27 -13.18 45.07
CA HIS A 62 -48.64 -14.49 44.91
C HIS A 62 -47.26 -14.33 44.25
N PRO A 63 -46.20 -14.01 45.02
CA PRO A 63 -44.90 -13.69 44.45
C PRO A 63 -44.22 -14.93 43.85
N VAL A 64 -43.79 -14.81 42.59
CA VAL A 64 -42.92 -15.78 41.90
C VAL A 64 -41.68 -15.06 41.36
N HIS A 65 -40.65 -15.81 40.95
CA HIS A 65 -39.39 -15.22 40.49
C HIS A 65 -39.57 -14.29 39.28
N GLU A 66 -40.43 -14.67 38.34
CA GLU A 66 -40.73 -13.95 37.10
C GLU A 66 -41.49 -12.62 37.33
N CYS A 67 -41.98 -12.37 38.55
CA CYS A 67 -42.59 -11.09 38.90
C CYS A 67 -41.61 -9.92 38.81
N ASN A 68 -40.31 -10.17 38.98
CA ASN A 68 -39.28 -9.17 38.78
C ASN A 68 -39.26 -8.67 37.33
N ASP A 69 -39.54 -9.54 36.35
CA ASP A 69 -39.55 -9.18 34.94
C ASP A 69 -40.73 -8.23 34.64
N ILE A 70 -41.87 -8.41 35.28
CA ILE A 70 -43.01 -7.49 35.18
C ILE A 70 -42.69 -6.14 35.80
N ALA A 71 -42.09 -6.12 37.00
CA ALA A 71 -41.68 -4.87 37.63
C ALA A 71 -40.67 -4.09 36.76
N THR A 72 -39.66 -4.79 36.21
CA THR A 72 -38.69 -4.21 35.27
C THR A 72 -39.35 -3.74 33.98
N LEU A 73 -40.27 -4.52 33.40
CA LEU A 73 -41.02 -4.11 32.22
C LEU A 73 -41.83 -2.83 32.48
N ARG A 74 -42.52 -2.73 33.61
CA ARG A 74 -43.31 -1.55 33.98
C ARG A 74 -42.43 -0.31 34.11
N GLN A 75 -41.25 -0.44 34.74
CA GLN A 75 -40.28 0.65 34.80
C GLN A 75 -39.78 1.04 33.41
N ASN A 76 -39.41 0.06 32.57
CA ASN A 76 -38.95 0.33 31.21
C ASN A 76 -40.00 1.06 30.36
N ILE A 77 -41.29 0.75 30.54
CA ILE A 77 -42.38 1.45 29.84
C ILE A 77 -42.47 2.89 30.33
N ALA A 78 -42.43 3.12 31.65
CA ALA A 78 -42.48 4.46 32.22
C ALA A 78 -41.29 5.32 31.75
N ASP A 79 -40.09 4.78 31.78
CA ASP A 79 -38.86 5.43 31.30
C ASP A 79 -38.94 5.72 29.79
N ALA A 80 -39.48 4.81 29.00
CA ALA A 80 -39.65 4.97 27.56
C ALA A 80 -40.61 6.13 27.24
N VAL A 81 -41.75 6.22 27.94
CA VAL A 81 -42.69 7.34 27.78
C VAL A 81 -42.06 8.66 28.21
N ALA A 82 -41.35 8.67 29.35
CA ALA A 82 -40.66 9.86 29.85
C ALA A 82 -39.57 10.35 28.88
N SER A 83 -38.82 9.43 28.28
CA SER A 83 -37.78 9.71 27.27
C SER A 83 -38.33 10.36 25.99
N CYS A 84 -39.62 10.17 25.72
CA CYS A 84 -40.32 10.71 24.58
C CYS A 84 -40.95 12.09 24.81
N SER A 85 -40.82 12.65 26.02
CA SER A 85 -41.33 13.99 26.34
C SER A 85 -40.71 15.04 25.41
N GLY A 86 -41.57 15.79 24.71
CA GLY A 86 -41.15 16.86 23.80
C GLY A 86 -40.56 16.40 22.46
N ASN A 87 -40.58 15.09 22.15
CA ASN A 87 -40.11 14.55 20.88
C ASN A 87 -41.29 14.15 19.98
N THR A 88 -41.30 14.63 18.74
CA THR A 88 -42.40 14.42 17.78
C THR A 88 -42.18 13.25 16.82
N SER A 89 -41.11 12.47 17.03
CA SER A 89 -40.80 11.30 16.19
C SER A 89 -41.93 10.27 16.21
N HIS A 90 -42.00 9.45 15.16
CA HIS A 90 -43.05 8.44 15.05
C HIS A 90 -43.00 7.42 16.21
N LEU A 91 -41.79 7.11 16.69
CA LEU A 91 -41.58 6.33 17.91
C LEU A 91 -42.30 6.95 19.12
N CYS A 92 -42.13 8.25 19.33
CA CYS A 92 -42.71 8.93 20.48
C CYS A 92 -44.21 9.18 20.37
N GLN A 93 -44.74 9.32 19.16
CA GLN A 93 -46.18 9.31 18.93
C GLN A 93 -46.80 7.97 19.37
N LEU A 94 -46.11 6.86 19.08
CA LEU A 94 -46.56 5.54 19.49
C LEU A 94 -46.44 5.32 21.02
N MET A 95 -45.37 5.82 21.65
CA MET A 95 -45.23 5.75 23.11
C MET A 95 -46.20 6.68 23.85
N ALA A 96 -46.62 7.79 23.24
CA ALA A 96 -47.63 8.68 23.81
C ALA A 96 -49.06 8.13 23.68
N TYR A 97 -49.29 7.16 22.78
CA TYR A 97 -50.63 6.63 22.51
C TYR A 97 -51.33 6.06 23.77
N PRO A 98 -50.69 5.22 24.61
CA PRO A 98 -51.31 4.70 25.83
C PRO A 98 -51.58 5.79 26.88
N VAL A 99 -50.75 6.83 26.95
CA VAL A 99 -50.96 7.97 27.86
C VAL A 99 -52.27 8.70 27.53
N GLN A 100 -52.58 8.81 26.23
CA GLN A 100 -53.76 9.53 25.75
C GLN A 100 -55.03 8.68 25.74
N HIS A 101 -54.91 7.37 25.47
CA HIS A 101 -56.05 6.49 25.22
C HIS A 101 -56.32 5.48 26.34
N GLN A 102 -55.36 5.25 27.24
CA GLN A 102 -55.47 4.33 28.40
C GLN A 102 -54.88 4.99 29.67
N PRO A 103 -55.35 6.18 30.07
CA PRO A 103 -54.73 6.96 31.15
C PRO A 103 -54.80 6.26 32.51
N GLU A 104 -55.87 5.50 32.78
CA GLU A 104 -56.05 4.77 34.05
C GLU A 104 -55.03 3.64 34.22
N ASP A 105 -54.74 2.90 33.14
CA ASP A 105 -53.72 1.86 33.15
C ASP A 105 -52.31 2.46 33.20
N PHE A 106 -52.09 3.59 32.51
CA PHE A 106 -50.82 4.29 32.55
C PHE A 106 -50.54 4.87 33.95
N ALA A 107 -51.55 5.41 34.63
CA ALA A 107 -51.41 5.99 35.98
C ALA A 107 -50.97 4.97 37.05
N GLN A 108 -51.15 3.68 36.79
CA GLN A 108 -50.67 2.62 37.68
C GLN A 108 -49.16 2.36 37.56
N LEU A 109 -48.53 2.78 36.46
CA LEU A 109 -47.09 2.59 36.24
C LEU A 109 -46.26 3.42 37.24
N PRO A 110 -45.04 2.95 37.57
CA PRO A 110 -44.11 3.75 38.35
C PRO A 110 -43.74 5.05 37.62
N GLN A 111 -43.18 6.01 38.36
CA GLN A 111 -42.63 7.21 37.75
C GLN A 111 -41.40 6.83 36.90
N GLY A 112 -41.41 7.27 35.64
CA GLY A 112 -40.30 7.05 34.71
C GLY A 112 -39.21 8.12 34.83
N ILE A 113 -37.98 7.72 34.54
CA ILE A 113 -36.82 8.60 34.36
C ILE A 113 -36.52 8.62 32.85
N GLY A 114 -36.77 9.77 32.22
CA GLY A 114 -36.55 9.95 30.79
C GLY A 114 -35.08 10.21 30.46
N ASN A 115 -34.53 9.45 29.51
CA ASN A 115 -33.25 9.73 28.89
C ASN A 115 -33.48 10.35 27.51
N PRO A 116 -32.71 11.37 27.11
CA PRO A 116 -32.88 11.99 25.79
C PRO A 116 -32.58 10.98 24.68
N LEU A 117 -33.48 10.91 23.70
CA LEU A 117 -33.29 10.04 22.55
C LEU A 117 -32.15 10.55 21.64
N PRO A 118 -31.37 9.65 21.02
CA PRO A 118 -30.24 10.02 20.18
C PRO A 118 -30.70 10.73 18.90
N SER A 119 -30.08 11.88 18.61
CA SER A 119 -30.32 12.68 17.39
C SER A 119 -29.37 12.36 16.24
N SER A 120 -28.46 11.39 16.42
CA SER A 120 -27.55 10.91 15.38
C SER A 120 -27.90 9.48 15.00
N PRO A 121 -27.60 9.04 13.77
CA PRO A 121 -27.87 7.66 13.35
C PRO A 121 -26.83 6.67 13.89
N PHE A 122 -25.83 7.11 14.66
CA PHE A 122 -24.66 6.33 15.08
C PHE A 122 -24.76 5.84 16.53
N TYR A 123 -25.95 5.42 16.98
CA TYR A 123 -26.14 4.77 18.28
C TYR A 123 -26.16 3.24 18.14
N TRP A 124 -25.86 2.50 19.20
CA TRP A 124 -25.96 1.03 19.20
C TRP A 124 -27.36 0.55 19.61
N GLY A 125 -27.96 1.20 20.60
CA GLY A 125 -29.34 1.02 21.06
C GLY A 125 -29.82 2.26 21.81
N LEU A 126 -31.08 2.25 22.23
CA LEU A 126 -31.73 3.31 22.99
C LEU A 126 -31.58 3.12 24.50
N GLY A 127 -30.98 2.01 24.94
CA GLY A 127 -30.72 1.73 26.36
C GLY A 127 -31.97 1.36 27.14
N ASN A 128 -33.07 1.07 26.45
CA ASN A 128 -34.33 0.62 27.03
C ASN A 128 -34.96 -0.40 26.07
N PRO A 129 -35.28 -1.62 26.55
CA PRO A 129 -35.73 -2.71 25.68
C PRO A 129 -37.09 -2.43 25.01
N VAL A 130 -37.94 -1.63 25.63
CA VAL A 130 -39.23 -1.21 25.05
C VAL A 130 -38.96 -0.26 23.89
N LEU A 131 -38.11 0.76 24.10
CA LEU A 131 -37.73 1.69 23.04
C LEU A 131 -37.02 0.99 21.89
N ASP A 132 -36.06 0.10 22.16
CA ASP A 132 -35.30 -0.62 21.13
C ASP A 132 -36.19 -1.48 20.22
N ARG A 133 -37.21 -2.12 20.81
CA ARG A 133 -38.20 -2.89 20.05
C ARG A 133 -39.01 -1.99 19.12
N TYR A 134 -39.61 -0.93 19.66
CA TYR A 134 -40.46 -0.05 18.86
C TYR A 134 -39.68 0.82 17.88
N ALA A 135 -38.42 1.16 18.19
CA ALA A 135 -37.52 1.86 17.29
C ALA A 135 -37.29 1.07 16.00
N THR A 136 -37.17 -0.26 16.12
CA THR A 136 -37.05 -1.14 14.95
C THR A 136 -38.34 -1.17 14.12
N GLN A 137 -39.50 -1.27 14.77
CA GLN A 137 -40.80 -1.30 14.09
C GLN A 137 -41.15 0.03 13.39
N THR A 138 -40.85 1.15 14.03
CA THR A 138 -41.14 2.51 13.53
C THR A 138 -40.09 3.03 12.56
N GLY A 139 -38.93 2.36 12.45
CA GLY A 139 -37.81 2.83 11.65
C GLY A 139 -37.15 4.09 12.22
N TYR A 140 -37.11 4.24 13.55
CA TYR A 140 -36.61 5.44 14.23
C TYR A 140 -35.20 5.84 13.76
N ARG A 141 -34.29 4.87 13.56
CA ARG A 141 -32.96 5.15 13.01
C ARG A 141 -33.00 5.79 11.63
N ALA A 142 -33.92 5.36 10.76
CA ALA A 142 -34.06 5.93 9.42
C ALA A 142 -34.62 7.36 9.48
N GLU A 143 -35.57 7.62 10.39
CA GLU A 143 -36.09 8.97 10.65
C GLU A 143 -34.97 9.91 11.12
N VAL A 144 -34.22 9.48 12.14
CA VAL A 144 -33.06 10.22 12.67
C VAL A 144 -31.98 10.41 11.61
N SER A 145 -31.73 9.40 10.76
CA SER A 145 -30.75 9.51 9.66
C SER A 145 -31.12 10.62 8.69
N LYS A 146 -32.41 10.75 8.34
CA LYS A 146 -32.89 11.81 7.44
C LYS A 146 -32.71 13.19 8.08
N GLN A 147 -33.13 13.34 9.33
CA GLN A 147 -33.01 14.61 10.05
C GLN A 147 -31.54 15.00 10.24
N TRP A 148 -30.70 14.05 10.63
CA TRP A 148 -29.27 14.26 10.80
C TRP A 148 -28.60 14.67 9.49
N LEU A 149 -28.91 13.98 8.38
CA LEU A 149 -28.35 14.35 7.07
C LEU A 149 -28.79 15.74 6.63
N GLN A 150 -30.04 16.11 6.88
CA GLN A 150 -30.54 17.45 6.57
C GLN A 150 -29.81 18.52 7.39
N ALA A 151 -29.65 18.30 8.70
CA ALA A 151 -28.93 19.21 9.59
C ALA A 151 -27.43 19.31 9.25
N ASN A 152 -26.81 18.22 8.79
CA ASN A 152 -25.38 18.15 8.51
C ASN A 152 -25.03 18.28 7.02
N LYS A 153 -26.00 18.62 6.17
CA LYS A 153 -25.80 18.69 4.71
C LYS A 153 -24.67 19.65 4.34
N GLN A 154 -24.69 20.87 4.85
CA GLN A 154 -23.67 21.89 4.55
C GLN A 154 -22.26 21.48 4.98
N PRO A 155 -21.99 21.10 6.25
CA PRO A 155 -20.66 20.69 6.66
C PRO A 155 -20.17 19.44 5.92
N LEU A 156 -21.06 18.50 5.58
CA LEU A 156 -20.70 17.33 4.76
C LEU A 156 -20.24 17.73 3.36
N TRP A 157 -20.95 18.64 2.68
CA TRP A 157 -20.53 19.13 1.36
C TRP A 157 -19.19 19.86 1.40
N LEU A 158 -18.95 20.67 2.43
CA LEU A 158 -17.68 21.35 2.62
C LEU A 158 -16.53 20.36 2.86
N ALA A 159 -16.75 19.34 3.70
CA ALA A 159 -15.77 18.29 3.94
C ALA A 159 -15.47 17.49 2.65
N LEU A 160 -16.50 17.19 1.85
CA LEU A 160 -16.36 16.47 0.59
C LEU A 160 -15.63 17.31 -0.46
N ALA A 161 -15.91 18.63 -0.52
CA ALA A 161 -15.17 19.56 -1.36
C ALA A 161 -13.70 19.66 -0.94
N ALA A 162 -13.40 19.73 0.36
CA ALA A 162 -12.04 19.76 0.88
C ALA A 162 -11.26 18.47 0.58
N LEU A 163 -11.92 17.30 0.68
CA LEU A 163 -11.32 16.03 0.28
C LEU A 163 -11.04 15.99 -1.23
N LEU A 164 -11.95 16.51 -2.04
CA LEU A 164 -11.80 16.53 -3.49
C LEU A 164 -10.68 17.49 -3.93
N THR A 165 -10.56 18.66 -3.29
CA THR A 165 -9.43 19.58 -3.56
C THR A 165 -8.10 18.97 -3.13
N LEU A 166 -8.06 18.24 -2.01
CA LEU A 166 -6.85 17.56 -1.56
C LEU A 166 -6.45 16.42 -2.50
N LEU A 167 -7.43 15.66 -3.00
CA LEU A 167 -7.23 14.64 -4.04
C LEU A 167 -6.69 15.23 -5.34
N LEU A 168 -7.29 16.33 -5.80
CA LEU A 168 -6.84 17.03 -7.01
C LEU A 168 -5.43 17.62 -6.84
N ALA A 169 -5.12 18.19 -5.69
CA ALA A 169 -3.78 18.69 -5.38
C ALA A 169 -2.74 17.57 -5.37
N TYR A 170 -3.10 16.41 -4.80
CA TYR A 170 -2.23 15.24 -4.79
C TYR A 170 -1.99 14.69 -6.20
N ALA A 171 -3.05 14.54 -7.00
CA ALA A 171 -2.95 14.13 -8.40
C ALA A 171 -2.11 15.12 -9.23
N GLY A 172 -2.31 16.43 -9.02
CA GLY A 172 -1.52 17.48 -9.66
C GLY A 172 -0.03 17.40 -9.29
N LYS A 173 0.29 17.12 -8.02
CA LYS A 173 1.68 16.92 -7.58
C LYS A 173 2.32 15.70 -8.25
N LEU A 174 1.61 14.58 -8.33
CA LEU A 174 2.08 13.38 -9.01
C LEU A 174 2.36 13.65 -10.49
N LEU A 175 1.42 14.28 -11.20
CA LEU A 175 1.58 14.64 -12.61
C LEU A 175 2.77 15.58 -12.81
N HIS A 176 2.93 16.57 -11.93
CA HIS A 176 4.05 17.51 -12.00
C HIS A 176 5.39 16.80 -11.80
N THR A 177 5.49 15.87 -10.84
CA THR A 177 6.72 15.10 -10.61
C THR A 177 7.06 14.18 -11.78
N ALA A 178 6.06 13.52 -12.37
CA ALA A 178 6.26 12.68 -13.55
C ALA A 178 6.73 13.51 -14.76
N HIS A 179 6.12 14.68 -14.97
CA HIS A 179 6.52 15.57 -16.05
C HIS A 179 7.95 16.11 -15.87
N GLN A 180 8.33 16.46 -14.63
CA GLN A 180 9.70 16.88 -14.33
C GLN A 180 10.71 15.74 -14.55
N ALA A 181 10.36 14.49 -14.24
CA ALA A 181 11.22 13.34 -14.47
C ALA A 181 11.49 13.15 -15.98
N HIS A 182 10.44 13.14 -16.81
CA HIS A 182 10.60 13.06 -18.27
C HIS A 182 11.42 14.21 -18.86
N LYS A 183 11.21 15.44 -18.37
CA LYS A 183 12.00 16.59 -18.83
C LYS A 183 13.48 16.43 -18.50
N ARG A 184 13.81 15.87 -17.33
CA ARG A 184 15.20 15.59 -16.92
C ARG A 184 15.83 14.49 -17.77
N GLU A 185 15.09 13.43 -18.09
CA GLU A 185 15.56 12.37 -18.99
C GLU A 185 15.84 12.91 -20.40
N ALA A 186 14.93 13.71 -20.95
CA ALA A 186 15.13 14.34 -22.25
C ALA A 186 16.37 15.26 -22.29
N LEU A 187 16.59 16.06 -21.23
CA LEU A 187 17.79 16.89 -21.09
C LEU A 187 19.08 16.07 -21.01
N LYS A 188 19.08 14.95 -20.29
CA LYS A 188 20.24 14.05 -20.22
C LYS A 188 20.58 13.44 -21.57
N HIS A 189 19.58 12.96 -22.32
CA HIS A 189 19.79 12.44 -23.67
C HIS A 189 20.36 13.50 -24.61
N GLN A 190 19.87 14.74 -24.50
CA GLN A 190 20.39 15.84 -25.30
C GLN A 190 21.85 16.18 -24.95
N GLN A 191 22.21 16.21 -23.66
CA GLN A 191 23.60 16.45 -23.23
C GLN A 191 24.55 15.33 -23.70
N GLN A 192 24.13 14.07 -23.58
CA GLN A 192 24.93 12.94 -24.06
C GLN A 192 25.16 12.99 -25.57
N ALA A 193 24.15 13.39 -26.35
CA ALA A 193 24.31 13.53 -27.80
C ALA A 193 25.32 14.63 -28.16
N VAL A 194 25.33 15.74 -27.41
CA VAL A 194 26.33 16.81 -27.61
C VAL A 194 27.72 16.35 -27.21
N GLU A 195 27.89 15.70 -26.06
CA GLU A 195 29.19 15.16 -25.63
C GLU A 195 29.73 14.12 -26.61
N GLN A 196 28.86 13.25 -27.15
CA GLN A 196 29.25 12.29 -28.19
C GLN A 196 29.70 12.99 -29.47
N ALA A 197 28.99 14.02 -29.92
CA ALA A 197 29.38 14.79 -31.10
C ALA A 197 30.73 15.50 -30.90
N ASP A 198 30.99 16.05 -29.71
CA ASP A 198 32.25 16.69 -29.36
C ASP A 198 33.41 15.67 -29.31
N GLN A 199 33.17 14.48 -28.74
CA GLN A 199 34.16 13.38 -28.74
C GLN A 199 34.47 12.89 -30.15
N GLU A 200 33.46 12.72 -31.01
CA GLU A 200 33.67 12.34 -32.40
C GLU A 200 34.45 13.41 -33.17
N ALA A 201 34.16 14.70 -32.94
CA ALA A 201 34.90 15.80 -33.55
C ALA A 201 36.36 15.83 -33.10
N LEU A 202 36.62 15.58 -31.80
CA LEU A 202 37.98 15.49 -31.27
C LEU A 202 38.73 14.28 -31.85
N ALA A 203 38.08 13.11 -31.91
CA ALA A 203 38.66 11.90 -32.47
C ALA A 203 38.99 12.06 -33.96
N ARG A 204 38.14 12.75 -34.73
CA ARG A 204 38.43 13.08 -36.14
C ARG A 204 39.66 13.97 -36.26
N LYS A 205 39.77 15.01 -35.45
CA LYS A 205 40.97 15.89 -35.44
C LYS A 205 42.24 15.12 -35.10
N GLN A 206 42.19 14.25 -34.08
CA GLN A 206 43.33 13.40 -33.71
C GLN A 206 43.69 12.42 -34.82
N ALA A 207 42.71 11.82 -35.49
CA ALA A 207 42.95 10.93 -36.62
C ALA A 207 43.57 11.66 -37.83
N GLU A 208 43.10 12.87 -38.13
CA GLU A 208 43.68 13.72 -39.18
C GLU A 208 45.14 14.09 -38.87
N GLU A 209 45.44 14.46 -37.62
CA GLU A 209 46.80 14.79 -37.19
C GLU A 209 47.73 13.57 -37.24
N GLN A 210 47.26 12.41 -36.78
CA GLN A 210 48.02 11.15 -36.88
C GLN A 210 48.27 10.74 -38.33
N ALA A 211 47.27 10.89 -39.21
CA ALA A 211 47.44 10.60 -40.63
C ALA A 211 48.47 11.54 -41.29
N ALA A 212 48.49 12.82 -40.91
CA ALA A 212 49.48 13.78 -41.41
C ALA A 212 50.90 13.42 -40.95
N VAL A 213 51.07 13.02 -39.68
CA VAL A 213 52.37 12.56 -39.15
C VAL A 213 52.85 11.31 -39.89
N GLN A 214 51.99 10.31 -40.06
CA GLN A 214 52.34 9.08 -40.80
C GLN A 214 52.72 9.37 -42.25
N GLN A 215 52.03 10.29 -42.92
CA GLN A 215 52.39 10.69 -44.29
C GLN A 215 53.75 11.39 -44.33
N ALA A 216 54.07 12.23 -43.34
CA ALA A 216 55.37 12.87 -43.24
C ALA A 216 56.50 11.84 -43.02
N GLU A 217 56.29 10.89 -42.10
CA GLU A 217 57.25 9.79 -41.84
C GLU A 217 57.47 8.92 -43.10
N GLN A 218 56.40 8.58 -43.82
CA GLN A 218 56.52 7.83 -45.08
C GLN A 218 57.29 8.61 -46.14
N ALA A 219 57.04 9.91 -46.28
CA ALA A 219 57.76 10.77 -47.21
C ALA A 219 59.25 10.88 -46.86
N GLU A 220 59.59 10.96 -45.57
CA GLU A 220 60.98 10.99 -45.10
C GLU A 220 61.68 9.64 -45.35
N ALA A 221 61.01 8.52 -45.04
CA ALA A 221 61.54 7.19 -45.32
C ALA A 221 61.82 6.98 -46.83
N GLN A 222 60.91 7.46 -47.70
CA GLN A 222 61.12 7.44 -49.15
C GLN A 222 62.32 8.31 -49.58
N ARG A 223 62.50 9.49 -48.99
CA ARG A 223 63.68 10.34 -49.26
C ARG A 223 64.97 9.62 -48.87
N LEU A 224 65.03 9.04 -47.68
CA LEU A 224 66.20 8.29 -47.21
C LEU A 224 66.50 7.07 -48.08
N ALA A 225 65.48 6.36 -48.56
CA ALA A 225 65.65 5.24 -49.49
C ALA A 225 66.25 5.71 -50.84
N ASN A 226 65.74 6.80 -51.40
CA ASN A 226 66.26 7.39 -52.63
C ASN A 226 67.72 7.88 -52.48
N GLU A 227 68.06 8.47 -51.33
CA GLU A 227 69.44 8.88 -51.04
C GLU A 227 70.40 7.69 -50.95
N ARG A 228 69.98 6.58 -50.31
CA ARG A 228 70.79 5.35 -50.29
C ARG A 228 71.02 4.81 -51.69
N GLN A 229 69.96 4.73 -52.50
CA GLN A 229 70.07 4.24 -53.88
C GLN A 229 71.02 5.10 -54.73
N ARG A 230 70.98 6.43 -54.56
CA ARG A 230 71.94 7.33 -55.23
C ARG A 230 73.38 7.10 -54.78
N ARG A 231 73.61 6.84 -53.49
CA ARG A 231 74.96 6.55 -52.97
C ARG A 231 75.49 5.23 -53.51
N GLU A 232 74.66 4.19 -53.52
CA GLU A 232 75.00 2.89 -54.10
C GLU A 232 75.35 3.01 -55.59
N GLN A 233 74.56 3.78 -56.35
CA GLN A 233 74.84 4.03 -57.75
C GLN A 233 76.16 4.79 -57.96
N ALA A 234 76.42 5.84 -57.16
CA ALA A 234 77.68 6.60 -57.24
C ALA A 234 78.90 5.74 -56.86
N GLN A 235 78.77 4.85 -55.88
CA GLN A 235 79.82 3.89 -55.52
C GLN A 235 80.09 2.93 -56.68
N TRP A 236 79.04 2.37 -57.29
CA TRP A 236 79.19 1.48 -58.44
C TRP A 236 79.86 2.17 -59.64
N GLU A 237 79.52 3.43 -59.91
CA GLU A 237 80.18 4.24 -60.95
C GLU A 237 81.66 4.50 -60.61
N ALA A 238 81.98 4.79 -59.36
CA ALA A 238 83.36 4.98 -58.91
C ALA A 238 84.19 3.69 -59.05
N ASP A 239 83.62 2.54 -58.68
CA ASP A 239 84.28 1.23 -58.80
C ASP A 239 84.56 0.88 -60.27
N GLN A 240 83.63 1.21 -61.18
CA GLN A 240 83.81 1.04 -62.63
C GLN A 240 84.96 1.91 -63.17
N ILE A 241 85.06 3.17 -62.73
CA ILE A 241 86.16 4.06 -63.11
C ILE A 241 87.49 3.53 -62.57
N ALA A 242 87.52 3.08 -61.30
CA ALA A 242 88.72 2.51 -60.69
C ALA A 242 89.18 1.23 -61.42
N ALA A 243 88.24 0.34 -61.78
CA ALA A 243 88.55 -0.85 -62.56
C ALA A 243 89.08 -0.52 -63.97
N ALA A 244 88.53 0.50 -64.62
CA ALA A 244 89.02 0.98 -65.92
C ALA A 244 90.43 1.58 -65.82
N GLN A 245 90.72 2.35 -64.77
CA GLN A 245 92.06 2.89 -64.51
C GLN A 245 93.07 1.78 -64.22
N ALA A 246 92.72 0.81 -63.36
CA ALA A 246 93.56 -0.34 -63.07
C ALA A 246 93.87 -1.16 -64.34
N LYS A 247 92.88 -1.35 -65.21
CA LYS A 247 93.08 -2.03 -66.50
C LYS A 247 93.98 -1.22 -67.45
N ALA A 248 93.85 0.10 -67.48
CA ALA A 248 94.71 0.97 -68.28
C ALA A 248 96.16 0.98 -67.77
N GLU A 249 96.34 0.96 -66.44
CA GLU A 249 97.65 0.87 -65.81
C GLU A 249 98.30 -0.50 -66.08
N GLN A 250 97.54 -1.59 -65.97
CA GLN A 250 98.00 -2.93 -66.32
C GLN A 250 98.42 -3.01 -67.80
N ALA A 251 97.63 -2.44 -68.71
CA ALA A 251 98.00 -2.38 -70.13
C ALA A 251 99.27 -1.54 -70.38
N ARG A 252 99.51 -0.50 -69.57
CA ARG A 252 100.75 0.29 -69.64
C ARG A 252 101.96 -0.51 -69.16
N LEU A 253 101.82 -1.24 -68.06
CA LEU A 253 102.86 -2.10 -67.53
C LEU A 253 103.20 -3.24 -68.53
N GLU A 254 102.18 -3.87 -69.12
CA GLU A 254 102.39 -4.88 -70.18
C GLU A 254 103.07 -4.30 -71.42
N ALA A 255 102.76 -3.06 -71.81
CA ALA A 255 103.43 -2.38 -72.92
C ALA A 255 104.89 -1.98 -72.59
N GLU A 256 105.17 -1.56 -71.35
CA GLU A 256 106.53 -1.32 -70.87
C GLU A 256 107.34 -2.63 -70.86
N GLU A 257 106.78 -3.74 -70.36
CA GLU A 257 107.42 -5.06 -70.38
C GLU A 257 107.66 -5.56 -71.81
N GLN A 258 106.70 -5.38 -72.72
CA GLN A 258 106.86 -5.73 -74.14
C GLN A 258 107.97 -4.90 -74.81
N ALA A 259 108.07 -3.61 -74.48
CA ALA A 259 109.13 -2.75 -74.99
C ALA A 259 110.51 -3.14 -74.46
N GLU A 260 110.63 -3.51 -73.18
CA GLU A 260 111.87 -4.05 -72.61
C GLU A 260 112.27 -5.38 -73.29
N MET A 261 111.29 -6.26 -73.54
CA MET A 261 111.52 -7.52 -74.25
C MET A 261 111.94 -7.32 -75.71
N ASP A 262 111.37 -6.33 -76.41
CA ASP A 262 111.76 -5.96 -77.76
C ASP A 262 113.15 -5.33 -77.83
N GLU A 263 113.53 -4.52 -76.83
CA GLU A 263 114.90 -3.99 -76.68
C GLU A 263 115.90 -5.13 -76.41
N LEU A 264 115.55 -6.09 -75.54
CA LEU A 264 116.35 -7.29 -75.30
C LEU A 264 116.52 -8.10 -76.60
N ALA A 265 115.44 -8.29 -77.36
CA ALA A 265 115.47 -8.98 -78.65
C ALA A 265 116.26 -8.22 -79.73
N ALA A 266 116.31 -6.89 -79.68
CA ALA A 266 117.16 -6.06 -80.53
C ALA A 266 118.65 -6.23 -80.16
N MET A 267 118.99 -6.25 -78.87
CA MET A 267 120.35 -6.55 -78.40
C MET A 267 120.80 -7.96 -78.82
N PHE A 268 119.92 -8.97 -78.74
CA PHE A 268 120.21 -10.31 -79.26
C PHE A 268 120.43 -10.31 -80.78
N ARG A 269 119.63 -9.57 -81.57
CA ARG A 269 119.81 -9.49 -83.03
C ARG A 269 121.14 -8.84 -83.44
N ASP A 270 121.58 -7.81 -82.73
CA ASP A 270 122.87 -7.18 -83.01
C ASP A 270 124.06 -8.02 -82.53
N ALA A 271 123.91 -8.81 -81.47
CA ALA A 271 124.94 -9.79 -81.06
C ALA A 271 125.16 -10.91 -82.08
N PHE A 272 124.17 -11.22 -82.94
CA PHE A 272 124.24 -12.29 -83.94
C PHE A 272 124.56 -11.83 -85.38
N LYS A 273 124.68 -10.53 -85.67
CA LYS A 273 125.11 -10.01 -86.99
C LYS A 273 126.61 -10.23 -87.31
N GLY A 274 127.35 -10.89 -86.42
CA GLY A 274 128.79 -11.15 -86.56
C GLY A 274 129.17 -12.61 -86.84
N VAL A 275 128.23 -13.51 -87.16
CA VAL A 275 128.53 -14.94 -87.39
C VAL A 275 128.23 -15.35 -88.83
N LYS A 276 129.27 -15.18 -89.66
CA LYS A 276 129.57 -15.76 -91.00
C LYS A 276 128.51 -15.70 -92.10
#